data_AF-A0A7C3H296-F1
#
_entry.id   AF-A0A7C3H296-F1
#
_cell.length_a   1.000
_cell.length_b   1.000
_cell.length_c   1.000
_cell.angle_alpha   90.00
_cell.angle_beta   90.00
_cell.angle_gamma   90.00
#
_symmetry.space_group_name_H-M   'P 1'
#
loop_
_entity.id
_entity.type
_entity.pdbx_description
1 polymer ?
#
loop_
_entity_poly.entity_id
_entity_poly.type
_entity_poly.pdbx_seq_one_letter_code
_entity_poly.pdbx_strand_id
1 'polypeptide(L)' 'MSFRQVVVALLVLLVVVLMIQNAGVVSVRFLFWRVDMSLFILILLSALLGGVVGYFVKLRGPKKSTS' A
#
# COMPACT_ATOMS: atom_id res chain seq x y z
N MET A 1 19.43 -16.18 -16.79
CA MET A 1 18.75 -15.18 -15.94
C MET A 1 19.80 -14.37 -15.21
N SER A 2 19.68 -13.04 -15.22
CA SER A 2 20.55 -12.18 -14.40
C SER A 2 20.13 -12.24 -12.92
N PHE A 3 21.08 -12.01 -12.01
CA PHE A 3 20.82 -11.98 -10.56
C PHE A 3 19.66 -11.04 -10.18
N ARG A 4 19.57 -9.87 -10.83
CA ARG A 4 18.48 -8.90 -10.63
C ARG A 4 17.10 -9.52 -10.94
N GLN A 5 16.98 -10.29 -12.02
CA GLN A 5 15.71 -10.92 -12.40
C GLN A 5 15.31 -12.04 -11.42
N VAL A 6 16.28 -12.80 -10.90
CA VAL A 6 16.03 -13.83 -9.88
C VAL A 6 15.53 -13.17 -8.59
N VAL A 7 16.17 -12.08 -8.15
CA VAL A 7 15.74 -11.32 -6.97
C VAL A 7 14.33 -10.77 -7.15
N VAL A 8 14.01 -10.18 -8.31
CA VAL A 8 12.66 -9.68 -8.59
C VAL A 8 11.63 -10.81 -8.57
N ALA A 9 11.93 -11.96 -9.19
CA ALA A 9 11.02 -13.10 -9.19
C ALA A 9 10.76 -13.65 -7.78
N LEU A 10 11.80 -13.73 -6.94
CA LEU A 10 11.68 -14.15 -5.54
C LEU A 10 10.86 -13.16 -4.72
N LEU A 11 11.05 -11.85 -4.92
CA LEU A 11 10.25 -10.82 -4.25
C LEU A 11 8.78 -10.89 -4.64
N VAL A 12 8.47 -11.08 -5.92
CA VAL A 12 7.09 -11.27 -6.39
C VAL A 12 6.47 -12.51 -5.77
N LEU A 13 7.19 -13.63 -5.75
CA LEU A 13 6.72 -14.87 -5.12
C LEU A 13 6.44 -14.68 -3.62
N LEU A 14 7.33 -13.99 -2.90
CA LEU A 14 7.16 -13.67 -1.49
C LEU A 14 5.90 -12.83 -1.25
N VAL A 15 5.66 -11.82 -2.07
CA VAL A 15 4.44 -10.99 -1.99
C VAL A 15 3.19 -11.86 -2.19
N VAL A 16 3.16 -12.72 -3.20
CA VAL A 16 2.03 -13.63 -3.46
C VAL A 16 1.76 -14.55 -2.26
N VAL A 17 2.82 -15.13 -1.68
CA VAL A 17 2.69 -16.00 -0.50
C VAL A 17 2.14 -15.20 0.69
N LEU A 18 2.64 -14.00 0.92
CA LEU A 18 2.12 -13.12 1.97
C LEU A 18 0.65 -12.74 1.72
N MET A 19 0.24 -12.50 0.48
CA MET A 19 -1.16 -12.24 0.14
C MET A 19 -2.07 -13.43 0.49
N ILE A 20 -1.65 -14.65 0.15
CA ILE A 20 -2.43 -15.86 0.41
C ILE A 20 -2.47 -16.15 1.91
N GLN A 21 -1.34 -16.08 2.61
CA GLN A 21 -1.28 -16.32 4.06
C GLN A 21 -2.02 -15.25 4.87
N ASN A 22 -2.01 -14.00 4.42
CA ASN A 22 -2.72 -12.89 5.04
C ASN A 22 -4.10 -12.65 4.39
N ALA A 23 -4.67 -13.65 3.72
CA ALA A 23 -6.01 -13.61 3.13
C ALA A 23 -7.14 -13.67 4.19
N GLY A 24 -6.85 -13.33 5.44
CA GLY A 24 -7.87 -13.19 6.48
C GLY A 24 -8.87 -12.12 6.08
N VAL A 25 -10.15 -12.50 6.00
CA VAL A 25 -11.24 -11.57 5.73
C VAL A 25 -11.46 -10.70 6.96
N VAL A 26 -11.32 -9.40 6.78
CA VAL A 26 -11.56 -8.39 7.81
C VAL A 26 -12.76 -7.53 7.41
N SER A 27 -13.66 -7.31 8.37
CA SER A 27 -14.79 -6.41 8.21
C SER A 27 -14.40 -5.00 8.62
N VAL A 28 -14.35 -4.08 7.67
CA VAL A 28 -14.10 -2.66 7.93
C VAL A 28 -15.44 -1.93 7.97
N ARG A 29 -15.66 -1.11 9.02
CA ARG A 29 -16.84 -0.25 9.14
C ARG A 29 -16.44 1.21 8.90
N PHE A 30 -16.97 1.80 7.83
CA PHE A 30 -16.82 3.22 7.50
C PHE A 30 -18.14 3.94 7.74
N LEU A 31 -18.26 4.67 8.85
CA LEU A 31 -19.49 5.31 9.33
C LEU A 31 -20.67 4.31 9.41
N PHE A 32 -21.43 4.15 8.32
CA PHE A 32 -22.58 3.25 8.21
C PHE A 32 -22.34 2.07 7.25
N TRP A 33 -21.24 2.06 6.51
CA TRP A 33 -20.94 1.03 5.52
C TRP A 33 -20.05 -0.04 6.12
N ARG A 34 -20.40 -1.31 5.88
CA ARG A 34 -19.55 -2.47 6.18
C ARG A 34 -19.02 -3.01 4.86
N VAL A 35 -17.70 -3.16 4.78
CA VAL A 35 -17.03 -3.77 3.64
C VAL A 35 -16.14 -4.90 4.16
N ASP A 36 -16.36 -6.10 3.62
CA ASP A 36 -15.55 -7.27 3.93
C ASP A 36 -14.50 -7.41 2.83
N MET A 37 -13.23 -7.41 3.21
CA MET A 37 -12.10 -7.52 2.29
C MET A 37 -10.95 -8.29 2.94
N SER A 38 -9.96 -8.75 2.17
CA SER A 38 -8.77 -9.32 2.80
C SER A 38 -7.94 -8.24 3.50
N LEU A 39 -7.31 -8.59 4.63
CA LEU A 39 -6.43 -7.69 5.37
C LEU A 39 -5.32 -7.12 4.48
N PHE A 40 -4.79 -7.93 3.56
CA PHE A 40 -3.80 -7.48 2.59
C PHE A 40 -4.31 -6.31 1.72
N ILE A 41 -5.53 -6.43 1.17
CA ILE A 41 -6.14 -5.37 0.34
C ILE A 41 -6.30 -4.10 1.16
N LEU A 42 -6.76 -4.22 2.41
CA LEU A 42 -6.90 -3.08 3.31
C LEU A 42 -5.57 -2.36 3.57
N ILE A 43 -4.51 -3.11 3.85
CA ILE A 43 -3.17 -2.55 4.09
C ILE A 43 -2.64 -1.88 2.82
N LEU A 44 -2.78 -2.51 1.66
CA LEU A 44 -2.34 -1.95 0.38
C LEU A 44 -3.07 -0.65 0.05
N LEU A 45 -4.40 -0.61 0.18
CA LEU A 45 -5.20 0.59 -0.06
C LEU A 45 -4.87 1.71 0.92
N SER A 46 -4.71 1.40 2.21
CA SER A 46 -4.35 2.40 3.22
C SER A 46 -2.97 3.01 2.98
N ALA A 47 -1.98 2.20 2.58
CA ALA A 47 -0.66 2.68 2.20
C ALA A 47 -0.70 3.58 0.95
N LEU A 48 -1.46 3.17 -0.09
CA LEU A 48 -1.64 3.99 -1.30
C LEU A 48 -2.30 5.33 -0.99
N LEU A 49 -3.38 5.34 -0.21
CA LEU A 49 -4.06 6.56 0.22
C LEU A 49 -3.11 7.46 1.02
N GLY A 50 -2.36 6.89 1.98
CA GLY A 50 -1.35 7.64 2.74
C GLY A 50 -0.26 8.25 1.84
N GLY A 51 0.22 7.51 0.85
CA GLY A 51 1.19 8.00 -0.14
C GLY A 51 0.63 9.14 -1.00
N VAL A 52 -0.60 9.02 -1.47
CA VAL A 52 -1.30 10.06 -2.24
C VAL A 52 -1.49 11.31 -1.39
N VAL A 53 -1.98 11.18 -0.15
CA VAL A 53 -2.12 12.30 0.79
C VAL A 53 -0.77 12.96 1.04
N GLY A 54 0.28 12.19 1.34
CA GLY A 54 1.63 12.70 1.57
C GLY A 54 2.19 13.46 0.36
N TYR A 55 1.94 12.96 -0.86
CA TYR A 55 2.30 13.65 -2.09
C TYR A 55 1.59 15.02 -2.21
N PHE A 56 0.28 15.08 -1.97
CA PHE A 56 -0.47 16.34 -1.99
C PHE A 56 -0.08 17.31 -0.86
N VAL A 57 0.27 16.80 0.32
CA VAL A 57 0.79 17.62 1.42
C VAL A 57 2.14 18.24 1.05
N LYS A 58 3.04 17.47 0.41
CA LYS A 58 4.32 18.00 -0.08
C LYS A 58 4.15 19.10 -1.13
N LEU A 59 3.13 19.01 -1.98
CA LEU A 59 2.80 20.08 -2.96
C LEU A 59 2.40 21.41 -2.29
N ARG A 60 2.05 21.41 -0.99
CA ARG A 60 1.76 22.61 -0.20
C ARG A 60 2.96 23.10 0.63
N GLY A 61 4.15 22.54 0.41
CA GLY A 61 5.37 22.97 1.10
C GLY A 61 5.65 24.47 0.89
N PRO A 62 6.13 25.19 1.92
CA PRO A 62 6.29 26.64 1.87
C PRO A 62 7.17 27.04 0.67
N LYS A 63 6.73 28.05 -0.10
CA LYS A 63 7.61 28.74 -1.05
C LYS A 63 8.89 29.11 -0.28
N LYS A 64 10.04 28.54 -0.67
CA LYS A 64 11.33 29.04 -0.18
C LYS A 64 11.40 30.51 -0.56
N SER A 65 11.32 31.39 0.44
CA SER A 65 11.69 32.79 0.29
C SER A 65 13.18 32.81 0.01
N THR A 66 13.55 32.99 -1.25
CA THR A 66 14.91 33.34 -1.67
C THR A 66 15.21 34.71 -1.08
N SER A 67 16.10 34.75 -0.08
CA SER A 67 16.83 35.94 0.30
C SER A 67 18.18 35.96 -0.41
#